data_AF-A0A954KTI8-F1
#
_entry.id   AF-A0A954KTI8-F1
#
_cell.length_a   1.000
_cell.length_b   1.000
_cell.length_c   1.000
_cell.angle_alpha   90.00
_cell.angle_beta   90.00
_cell.angle_gamma   90.00
#
_symmetry.space_group_name_H-M   'P 1'
#
loop_
_entity.id
_entity.type
_entity.pdbx_description
1 polymer ?
#
loop_
_entity_poly.entity_id
_entity_poly.type
_entity_poly.pdbx_seq_one_letter_code
_entity_poly.pdbx_strand_id
1 'polypeptide(L)' 'GEYVTLGTDGFGRSDTREHLREHFEVNAEHTAYATLVALAHGGKVSWDIVKQAQSDLSIDIDKVDPLYA' A
#
# COMPACT_ATOMS: atom_id res chain seq x y z
N GLY A 1 3.23 14.80 12.58
CA GLY A 1 3.28 13.49 11.93
C GLY A 1 2.91 13.67 10.48
N GLU A 2 3.46 12.88 9.59
CA GLU A 2 3.06 12.88 8.18
C GLU A 2 1.61 12.38 8.07
N TYR A 3 0.83 12.97 7.16
CA TYR A 3 -0.53 12.53 6.86
C TYR A 3 -0.51 11.84 5.50
N VAL A 4 -0.74 10.52 5.49
CA VAL A 4 -0.74 9.68 4.30
C VAL A 4 -2.15 9.15 4.11
N THR A 5 -2.65 9.20 2.88
CA THR A 5 -3.98 8.72 2.49
C THR A 5 -3.87 7.60 1.49
N LEU A 6 -4.70 6.57 1.66
CA LEU A 6 -4.95 5.53 0.65
C LEU A 6 -6.36 5.72 0.11
N GLY A 7 -6.56 5.53 -1.18
CA GLY A 7 -7.79 5.85 -1.89
C GLY A 7 -8.13 4.78 -2.92
N THR A 8 -9.38 4.80 -3.40
CA THR A 8 -9.86 3.89 -4.44
C THR A 8 -9.99 4.65 -5.76
N ASP A 9 -8.92 5.33 -6.15
CA ASP A 9 -8.84 6.07 -7.40
C ASP A 9 -8.81 5.09 -8.59
N GLY A 10 -9.48 5.46 -9.68
CA GLY A 10 -9.66 4.60 -10.86
C GLY A 10 -11.09 4.09 -11.07
N PHE A 11 -11.29 3.33 -12.14
CA PHE A 11 -12.60 2.75 -12.47
C PHE A 11 -12.89 1.49 -11.67
N GLY A 12 -14.16 1.32 -11.28
CA GLY A 12 -14.61 0.10 -10.61
C GLY A 12 -14.58 -1.11 -11.53
N ARG A 13 -14.41 -2.30 -10.93
CA ARG A 13 -14.54 -3.60 -11.59
C ARG A 13 -15.38 -4.56 -10.75
N SER A 14 -15.90 -5.62 -11.36
CA SER A 14 -16.66 -6.66 -10.66
C SER A 14 -15.72 -7.75 -10.14
N ASP A 15 -15.59 -7.84 -8.83
CA ASP A 15 -14.82 -8.90 -8.14
C ASP A 15 -15.27 -9.01 -6.66
N THR A 16 -14.65 -9.88 -5.89
CA THR A 16 -14.84 -9.98 -4.44
C THR A 16 -14.34 -8.72 -3.72
N ARG A 17 -14.82 -8.49 -2.50
CA ARG A 17 -14.39 -7.32 -1.71
C ARG A 17 -12.92 -7.41 -1.35
N GLU A 18 -12.41 -8.61 -1.08
CA GLU A 18 -11.01 -8.84 -0.78
C GLU A 18 -10.13 -8.41 -1.96
N HIS A 19 -10.41 -8.91 -3.17
CA HIS A 19 -9.64 -8.56 -4.36
C HIS A 19 -9.78 -7.09 -4.76
N LEU A 20 -10.95 -6.48 -4.56
CA LEU A 20 -11.11 -5.05 -4.84
C LEU A 20 -10.28 -4.19 -3.88
N ARG A 21 -10.20 -4.53 -2.60
CA ARG A 21 -9.37 -3.78 -1.64
C ARG A 21 -7.89 -3.93 -1.92
N GLU A 22 -7.45 -5.11 -2.33
CA GLU A 22 -6.07 -5.34 -2.77
C GLU A 22 -5.78 -4.60 -4.08
N HIS A 23 -6.72 -4.64 -5.04
CA HIS A 23 -6.59 -3.94 -6.31
C HIS A 23 -6.46 -2.43 -6.11
N PHE A 24 -7.31 -1.83 -5.28
CA PHE A 24 -7.24 -0.41 -4.97
C PHE A 24 -6.21 -0.07 -3.88
N GLU A 25 -5.44 -1.04 -3.38
CA GLU A 25 -4.34 -0.78 -2.44
C GLU A 25 -4.82 -0.18 -1.10
N VAL A 26 -6.03 -0.57 -0.67
CA VAL A 26 -6.70 -0.10 0.57
C VAL A 26 -6.95 -1.23 1.58
N ASN A 27 -6.29 -2.38 1.42
CA ASN A 27 -6.35 -3.48 2.40
C ASN A 27 -5.41 -3.22 3.61
N ALA A 28 -5.38 -4.17 4.55
CA ALA A 28 -4.62 -4.02 5.79
C ALA A 28 -3.11 -4.00 5.55
N GLU A 29 -2.65 -4.79 4.58
CA GLU A 29 -1.28 -4.94 4.16
C GLU A 29 -0.74 -3.60 3.63
N HIS A 30 -1.45 -2.96 2.70
CA HIS A 30 -1.06 -1.64 2.17
C HIS A 30 -1.09 -0.56 3.26
N THR A 31 -2.06 -0.61 4.18
CA THR A 31 -2.12 0.33 5.32
C THR A 31 -0.92 0.19 6.25
N ALA A 32 -0.53 -1.04 6.59
CA ALA A 32 0.64 -1.30 7.42
C ALA A 32 1.94 -0.87 6.71
N TYR A 33 2.07 -1.19 5.42
CA TYR A 33 3.22 -0.79 4.62
C TYR A 33 3.36 0.74 4.52
N ALA A 34 2.29 1.46 4.18
CA ALA A 34 2.27 2.92 4.10
C ALA A 34 2.65 3.58 5.44
N THR A 35 2.22 2.98 6.56
CA THR A 35 2.61 3.44 7.90
C THR A 35 4.11 3.29 8.13
N LEU A 36 4.71 2.15 7.75
CA LEU A 36 6.15 1.93 7.90
C LEU A 36 6.97 2.87 7.01
N VAL A 37 6.51 3.13 5.79
CA VAL A 37 7.12 4.11 4.88
C VAL A 37 7.11 5.51 5.52
N ALA A 38 5.97 5.97 6.04
CA ALA A 38 5.87 7.27 6.71
C ALA A 38 6.76 7.36 7.96
N LEU A 39 6.89 6.28 8.72
CA LEU A 39 7.82 6.21 9.86
C LEU A 39 9.28 6.28 9.40
N ALA A 40 9.63 5.65 8.28
CA ALA A 40 10.98 5.67 7.72
C ALA A 40 11.35 7.05 7.17
N HIS A 41 10.42 7.73 6.49
CA HIS A 41 10.56 9.14 6.09
C HIS A 41 10.87 10.05 7.29
N GLY A 42 10.19 9.80 8.41
CA GLY A 42 10.42 10.51 9.68
C GLY A 42 11.66 10.05 10.46
N GLY A 43 12.47 9.12 9.94
CA GLY A 43 13.68 8.60 10.59
C GLY A 43 13.41 7.74 11.84
N LYS A 44 12.18 7.28 12.05
CA LYS A 44 11.79 6.51 13.25
C LYS A 44 12.04 5.01 13.10
N VAL A 45 12.12 4.52 11.88
CA VAL A 45 12.47 3.13 11.54
C VAL A 45 13.45 3.12 10.37
N SER A 46 14.24 2.05 10.23
CA SER A 46 15.16 1.89 9.08
C SER A 46 14.37 1.54 7.80
N TRP A 47 14.86 2.00 6.66
CA TRP A 47 14.40 1.58 5.34
C TRP A 47 14.55 0.07 5.09
N ASP A 48 15.45 -0.61 5.80
CA ASP A 48 15.57 -2.07 5.69
C ASP A 48 14.34 -2.79 6.24
N ILE A 49 13.68 -2.22 7.26
CA ILE A 49 12.41 -2.76 7.79
C ILE A 49 11.31 -2.59 6.74
N VAL A 50 11.29 -1.47 6.01
CA VAL A 50 10.33 -1.24 4.92
C VAL A 50 10.54 -2.26 3.80
N LYS A 51 11.79 -2.53 3.42
CA LYS A 51 12.11 -3.56 2.40
C LYS A 51 11.71 -4.96 2.83
N GLN A 52 11.92 -5.31 4.10
CA GLN A 52 11.46 -6.60 4.64
C GLN A 52 9.93 -6.69 4.61
N ALA A 53 9.25 -5.65 5.10
CA ALA A 53 7.79 -5.59 5.14
C ALA A 53 7.16 -5.65 3.73
N GLN A 54 7.81 -5.10 2.71
CA GLN A 54 7.37 -5.22 1.32
C GLN A 54 7.17 -6.68 0.93
N SER A 55 8.16 -7.53 1.24
CA SER A 55 8.09 -8.97 0.96
C SER A 55 7.09 -9.67 1.88
N ASP A 56 7.11 -9.39 3.17
CA ASP A 56 6.26 -10.06 4.16
C ASP A 56 4.76 -9.79 3.92
N LEU A 57 4.44 -8.59 3.46
CA LEU A 57 3.08 -8.13 3.16
C LEU A 57 2.69 -8.34 1.69
N SER A 58 3.58 -8.93 0.88
CA SER A 58 3.36 -9.21 -0.55
C SER A 58 2.96 -7.96 -1.36
N ILE A 59 3.62 -6.82 -1.11
CA ILE A 59 3.35 -5.56 -1.81
C ILE A 59 4.09 -5.55 -3.15
N ASP A 60 3.32 -5.48 -4.24
CA ASP A 60 3.85 -5.32 -5.59
C ASP A 60 4.04 -3.83 -5.92
N ILE A 61 5.29 -3.41 -6.09
CA ILE A 61 5.65 -2.02 -6.43
C ILE A 61 5.67 -1.76 -7.94
N ASP A 62 5.67 -2.82 -8.74
CA ASP A 62 5.70 -2.74 -10.21
C ASP A 62 4.28 -2.84 -10.81
N LYS A 63 3.28 -3.04 -9.95
CA LYS A 63 1.87 -3.04 -10.30
C LYS A 63 1.44 -1.71 -10.92
N VAL A 64 0.58 -1.78 -11.94
CA VAL A 64 -0.03 -0.60 -12.56
C VAL A 64 -0.91 0.12 -11.53
N ASP A 65 -0.70 1.43 -11.39
CA ASP A 65 -1.52 2.31 -10.55
C ASP A 65 -3.01 2.13 -10.89
N PRO A 66 -3.88 1.85 -9.89
CA PRO A 66 -5.31 1.62 -10.09
C PRO A 66 -6.04 2.73 -10.85
N LEU A 67 -5.53 3.97 -10.83
CA LEU A 67 -6.08 5.08 -11.61
C LEU A 67 -6.03 4.82 -13.13
N TYR A 68 -5.04 4.06 -13.60
CA TYR A 68 -4.79 3.76 -15.01
C TYR A 68 -5.00 2.29 -15.38
N ALA A 69 -5.47 1.48 -14.43
CA ALA A 69 -5.69 0.04 -14.61
C ALA A 69 -6.94 -0.30 -15.44
#